data_AF-A0A1B8ZBY7-F1
#
_entry.id   AF-A0A1B8ZBY7-F1
#
_cell.length_a   1.000
_cell.length_b   1.000
_cell.length_c   1.000
_cell.angle_alpha   90.00
_cell.angle_beta   90.00
_cell.angle_gamma   90.00
#
_symmetry.space_group_name_H-M   'P 1'
#
loop_
_entity.id
_entity.type
_entity.pdbx_description
1 polymer ?
#
loop_
_entity_poly.entity_id
_entity_poly.type
_entity_poly.pdbx_seq_one_letter_code
_entity_poly.pdbx_strand_id
1 'polypeptide(L)'
;MNINEIKEAALTCGVLNRQELSKKIRELKDSGLSYLGCIAFTQHNQQISTLEAKNLTLELDAFTDEEKAEYNGFHNLMMDDFKEEE
;
A
#
# COMPACT_ATOMS: atom_id res chain seq x y z
N MET A 1 -6.31 9.98 -7.37
CA MET A 1 -6.16 10.78 -6.13
C MET A 1 -4.71 11.20 -5.98
N ASN A 2 -4.45 12.44 -5.56
CA ASN A 2 -3.13 12.91 -5.16
C ASN A 2 -2.84 12.52 -3.69
N ILE A 3 -1.61 12.76 -3.23
CA ILE A 3 -1.17 12.35 -1.88
C ILE A 3 -1.94 13.03 -0.74
N ASN A 4 -2.35 14.30 -0.91
CA ASN A 4 -3.10 15.02 0.11
C ASN A 4 -4.52 14.47 0.24
N GLU A 5 -5.17 14.16 -0.89
CA GLU A 5 -6.49 13.52 -0.92
C GLU A 5 -6.46 12.14 -0.29
N ILE A 6 -5.41 11.35 -0.53
CA ILE A 6 -5.23 10.01 0.07
C ILE A 6 -5.09 10.13 1.59
N LYS A 7 -4.25 11.06 2.05
CA LYS A 7 -4.02 11.29 3.48
C LYS A 7 -5.30 11.74 4.18
N GLU A 8 -6.02 12.69 3.59
CA GLU A 8 -7.30 13.16 4.14
C GLU A 8 -8.31 12.01 4.23
N ALA A 9 -8.52 11.26 3.13
CA ALA A 9 -9.42 10.12 3.12
C ALA A 9 -9.05 9.05 4.17
N ALA A 10 -7.76 8.75 4.33
CA ALA A 10 -7.26 7.79 5.30
C ALA A 10 -7.53 8.20 6.75
N LEU A 11 -7.38 9.49 7.07
CA LEU A 11 -7.64 10.03 8.41
C LEU A 11 -9.14 10.14 8.70
N THR A 12 -9.95 10.53 7.71
CA THR A 12 -11.41 10.66 7.87
C THR A 12 -12.11 9.31 8.04
N CYS A 13 -11.57 8.22 7.47
CA CYS A 13 -12.11 6.87 7.67
C CYS A 13 -11.99 6.35 9.11
N GLY A 14 -11.15 6.95 9.96
CA GLY A 14 -10.77 6.36 11.25
C GLY A 14 -9.93 5.09 11.10
N VAL A 15 -9.35 4.60 12.19
CA VAL A 15 -8.51 3.39 12.15
C VAL A 15 -9.37 2.18 11.83
N LEU A 16 -9.12 1.57 10.67
CA LEU A 16 -9.86 0.40 10.20
C LEU A 16 -9.25 -0.88 10.77
N ASN A 17 -10.08 -1.88 11.07
CA ASN A 17 -9.58 -3.22 11.34
C ASN A 17 -9.08 -3.89 10.04
N ARG A 18 -8.41 -5.04 10.15
CA ARG A 18 -7.79 -5.71 8.99
C ARG A 18 -8.77 -6.04 7.85
N GLN A 19 -9.99 -6.47 8.18
CA GLN A 19 -11.00 -6.82 7.17
C GLN A 19 -11.55 -5.56 6.48
N GLU A 20 -11.85 -4.52 7.25
CA GLU A 20 -12.30 -3.23 6.74
C GLU A 20 -11.24 -2.56 5.87
N LEU A 21 -9.98 -2.61 6.32
CA LEU A 21 -8.84 -2.08 5.57
C LEU A 21 -8.67 -2.83 4.25
N SER A 22 -8.72 -4.17 4.26
CA SER A 22 -8.66 -4.99 3.05
C SER A 22 -9.77 -4.61 2.05
N LYS A 23 -11.01 -4.49 2.53
CA LYS A 23 -12.13 -4.06 1.70
C LYS A 23 -11.91 -2.66 1.13
N LYS A 24 -11.47 -1.70 1.95
CA LYS A 24 -11.24 -0.32 1.54
C LYS A 24 -10.13 -0.20 0.50
N ILE A 25 -9.04 -0.94 0.68
CA ILE A 25 -7.93 -0.97 -0.29
C ILE A 25 -8.39 -1.57 -1.61
N ARG A 26 -9.23 -2.62 -1.60
CA ARG A 26 -9.81 -3.17 -2.84
C ARG A 26 -10.68 -2.14 -3.56
N GLU A 27 -11.58 -1.45 -2.85
CA GLU A 27 -12.39 -0.37 -3.43
C GLU A 27 -11.53 0.72 -4.08
N LEU A 28 -10.46 1.14 -3.40
CA LEU A 28 -9.54 2.16 -3.92
C LEU A 28 -8.78 1.66 -5.15
N LYS A 29 -8.27 0.42 -5.12
CA LYS A 29 -7.60 -0.22 -6.26
C LYS A 29 -8.53 -0.31 -7.47
N ASP A 30 -9.76 -0.77 -7.27
CA ASP A 30 -10.77 -0.89 -8.33
C ASP A 30 -11.17 0.48 -8.91
N SER A 31 -11.01 1.56 -8.13
CA SER A 31 -11.16 2.95 -8.61
C SER A 31 -9.96 3.51 -9.37
N GLY A 32 -8.90 2.71 -9.55
CA GLY A 32 -7.68 3.10 -10.26
C GLY A 32 -6.60 3.71 -9.37
N LEU A 33 -6.68 3.56 -8.04
CA LEU A 33 -5.60 3.98 -7.16
C LEU A 33 -4.38 3.06 -7.34
N SER A 34 -3.19 3.64 -7.50
CA SER A 34 -1.95 2.87 -7.65
C SER A 34 -1.57 2.12 -6.37
N TYR A 35 -0.67 1.14 -6.49
CA TYR A 35 -0.09 0.43 -5.34
C TYR A 35 0.51 1.38 -4.30
N LEU A 36 1.29 2.37 -4.76
CA LEU A 36 1.88 3.37 -3.86
C LEU A 36 0.81 4.22 -3.16
N GLY A 37 -0.29 4.52 -3.86
CA GLY A 37 -1.43 5.20 -3.26
C GLY A 37 -2.12 4.34 -2.19
N CYS A 38 -2.26 3.03 -2.43
CA CYS A 38 -2.80 2.09 -1.44
C CYS A 38 -1.90 1.98 -0.21
N ILE A 39 -0.58 1.91 -0.38
CA ILE A 39 0.38 1.90 0.73
C ILE A 39 0.30 3.20 1.53
N ALA A 40 0.24 4.36 0.86
CA ALA A 40 0.11 5.65 1.51
C ALA A 40 -1.21 5.76 2.30
N PHE A 41 -2.31 5.21 1.75
CA PHE A 41 -3.58 5.13 2.47
C PHE A 41 -3.43 4.30 3.75
N THR A 42 -2.90 3.07 3.64
CA THR A 42 -2.68 2.19 4.79
C THR A 42 -1.79 2.85 5.84
N GLN A 43 -0.72 3.51 5.42
CA GLN A 43 0.21 4.21 6.31
C GLN A 43 -0.50 5.25 7.16
N HIS A 44 -1.28 6.12 6.53
CA HIS A 44 -1.99 7.19 7.22
C HIS A 44 -3.19 6.69 8.04
N ASN A 45 -3.88 5.66 7.56
CA ASN A 45 -5.02 5.08 8.27
C ASN A 45 -4.60 4.37 9.55
N GLN A 46 -3.48 3.62 9.49
CA GLN A 46 -2.97 2.83 10.61
C GLN A 46 -1.95 3.59 11.48
N GLN A 47 -1.49 4.77 11.03
CA GLN A 47 -0.48 5.60 11.71
C GLN A 47 0.84 4.85 11.98
N ILE A 48 1.29 4.09 10.99
CA ILE A 48 2.50 3.26 11.04
C ILE A 48 3.59 3.78 10.09
N SER A 49 4.79 3.22 10.15
CA SER A 49 5.87 3.55 9.21
C SER A 49 5.55 3.10 7.79
N THR A 50 6.22 3.67 6.79
CA THR A 50 6.06 3.28 5.39
C THR A 50 6.40 1.80 5.16
N LEU A 51 7.41 1.26 5.86
CA LEU A 51 7.79 -0.15 5.73
C LEU A 51 6.70 -1.08 6.29
N GLU A 52 6.17 -0.76 7.47
CA GLU A 52 5.05 -1.51 8.06
C GLU A 52 3.80 -1.42 7.19
N ALA A 53 3.50 -0.23 6.65
CA ALA A 53 2.37 -0.03 5.75
C ALA A 53 2.50 -0.85 4.46
N LYS A 54 3.69 -0.89 3.86
CA LYS A 54 3.98 -1.72 2.69
C LYS A 54 3.70 -3.18 2.99
N ASN A 55 4.29 -3.71 4.06
CA ASN A 55 4.13 -5.12 4.44
C ASN A 55 2.66 -5.43 4.72
N LEU A 56 2.00 -4.64 5.56
CA LEU A 56 0.58 -4.82 5.88
C LEU A 56 -0.29 -4.80 4.63
N THR A 57 -0.09 -3.82 3.74
CA THR A 57 -0.87 -3.69 2.49
C THR A 57 -0.74 -4.92 1.60
N LEU A 58 0.46 -5.48 1.46
CA LEU A 58 0.71 -6.69 0.68
C LEU A 58 0.15 -7.97 1.33
N GLU A 59 -0.05 -7.97 2.65
CA GLU A 59 -0.70 -9.09 3.34
C GLU A 59 -2.24 -9.02 3.32
N LEU A 60 -2.84 -7.94 2.81
CA LEU A 60 -4.29 -7.84 2.69
C LEU A 60 -4.79 -8.73 1.56
N ASP A 61 -5.98 -9.32 1.76
CA ASP A 61 -6.70 -10.06 0.72
C ASP A 61 -7.13 -9.15 -0.46
N ALA A 62 -6.89 -7.85 -0.38
CA ALA A 62 -7.13 -6.89 -1.44
C ALA A 62 -6.27 -7.15 -2.70
N PHE A 63 -5.12 -7.81 -2.55
CA PHE A 63 -4.20 -8.12 -3.64
C PHE A 63 -4.10 -9.63 -3.89
N THR A 64 -4.06 -9.98 -5.17
CA THR A 64 -3.74 -11.34 -5.63
C THR A 64 -2.25 -11.63 -5.47
N ASP A 65 -1.87 -12.91 -5.55
CA ASP A 65 -0.46 -13.29 -5.47
C ASP A 65 0.36 -12.77 -6.65
N GLU A 66 -0.25 -12.64 -7.83
CA GLU A 66 0.39 -12.06 -9.02
C GLU A 66 0.68 -10.57 -8.84
N GLU A 67 -0.30 -9.81 -8.32
CA GLU A 67 -0.15 -8.39 -7.98
C GLU A 67 0.95 -8.15 -6.94
N LYS A 68 1.03 -9.01 -5.92
CA LYS A 68 2.10 -8.96 -4.91
C LYS A 68 3.46 -9.28 -5.52
N ALA A 69 3.52 -10.28 -6.39
CA ALA A 69 4.76 -10.67 -7.08
C ALA A 69 5.26 -9.56 -8.00
N GLU A 70 4.36 -8.90 -8.75
CA GLU A 70 4.67 -7.75 -9.60
C GLU A 70 5.27 -6.60 -8.79
N TYR A 71 4.61 -6.20 -7.69
CA TYR A 71 5.13 -5.16 -6.80
C TYR A 71 6.53 -5.50 -6.27
N ASN A 72 6.71 -6.74 -5.78
CA ASN A 72 8.00 -7.18 -5.24
C ASN A 72 9.08 -7.23 -6.34
N GLY A 73 8.71 -7.58 -7.58
CA GLY A 73 9.61 -7.54 -8.73
C GLY A 73 10.13 -6.12 -8.99
N PHE A 74 9.25 -5.13 -9.07
CA PHE A 74 9.67 -3.73 -9.24
C PHE A 74 10.46 -3.20 -8.05
N HIS A 75 10.07 -3.56 -6.83
CA HIS A 75 10.80 -3.17 -5.63
C HIS A 75 12.22 -3.74 -5.63
N ASN A 76 12.38 -5.03 -5.90
CA ASN A 76 13.68 -5.69 -5.94
C ASN A 76 14.56 -5.11 -7.06
N LEU A 77 13.99 -4.88 -8.25
CA LEU A 77 14.71 -4.25 -9.36
C LEU A 77 15.24 -2.87 -8.95
N MET A 78 14.42 -2.05 -8.29
CA MET A 78 14.85 -0.75 -7.80
C MET A 78 15.92 -0.88 -6.72
N MET A 79 15.79 -1.83 -5.78
CA MET A 79 16.77 -2.03 -4.71
C MET A 79 18.10 -2.60 -5.23
N ASP A 80 18.09 -3.33 -6.34
CA ASP A 80 19.31 -3.82 -6.99
C ASP A 80 20.22 -2.67 -7.43
N ASP A 81 19.67 -1.53 -7.85
CA ASP A 81 20.44 -0.32 -8.20
C ASP A 81 21.15 0.33 -6.99
N PHE A 82 20.74 -0.02 -5.77
CA PHE A 82 21.33 0.49 -4.51
C PHE A 82 22.23 -0.55 -3.82
N LYS A 83 22.37 -1.75 -4.38
CA LYS A 83 23.38 -2.70 -3.91
C LYS A 83 24.74 -2.20 -4.38
N GLU A 84 25.58 -1.77 -3.45
CA GLU A 84 26.99 -1.50 -3.77
C GLU A 84 27.61 -2.79 -4.31
N GLU A 85 28.26 -2.72 -5.48
CA GLU A 85 29.14 -3.79 -5.96
C GLU A 85 30.30 -3.90 -4.96
N GLU A 86 30.34 -4.96 -4.16
CA GLU A 86 31.50 -5.30 -3.30
C GLU A 86 32.77 -5.52 -4.12
#